data_AF-I3TTG5-F1
#
_entry.id   AF-I3TTG5-F1
#
_cell.length_a   1.000
_cell.length_b   1.000
_cell.length_c   1.000
_cell.angle_alpha   90.00
_cell.angle_beta   90.00
_cell.angle_gamma   90.00
#
_symmetry.space_group_name_H-M   'P 1'
#
loop_
_entity.id
_entity.type
_entity.pdbx_description
1 polymer ?
#
loop_
_entity_poly.entity_id
_entity_poly.type
_entity_poly.pdbx_seq_one_letter_code
_entity_poly.pdbx_strand_id
1 'polypeptide(L)' 'MLPRIQAFEIVIQTVEALAKFSQERPEADRAAVIRALAESPRDEDRALAAEMAAHYRQ' A
#
# COMPACT_ATOMS: atom_id res chain seq x y z
N MET A 1 36.98 -12.38 12.01
CA MET A 1 35.75 -11.70 12.49
C MET A 1 35.90 -10.20 12.27
N LEU A 2 34.88 -9.52 11.74
CA LEU A 2 34.92 -8.06 11.53
C LEU A 2 34.56 -7.37 12.86
N PRO A 3 35.50 -6.68 13.54
CA PRO A 3 35.37 -6.28 14.95
C PRO A 3 34.32 -5.18 15.20
N ARG A 4 33.65 -4.69 14.16
CA ARG A 4 32.63 -3.62 14.23
C ARG A 4 31.26 -4.03 13.69
N ILE A 5 31.07 -5.31 13.35
CA ILE A 5 29.80 -5.81 12.87
C ILE A 5 29.23 -6.76 13.91
N GLN A 6 28.03 -6.42 14.42
CA GLN A 6 27.25 -7.28 15.30
C GLN A 6 26.11 -7.90 14.49
N ALA A 7 26.12 -9.22 14.37
CA ALA A 7 25.01 -9.94 13.76
C ALA A 7 23.88 -10.15 14.78
N PHE A 8 22.65 -10.19 14.27
CA PHE A 8 21.47 -10.63 14.99
C PHE A 8 20.48 -11.26 14.00
N GLU A 9 19.52 -12.01 14.54
CA GLU A 9 18.46 -12.67 13.77
C GLU A 9 17.11 -12.05 14.15
N ILE A 10 16.25 -11.81 13.14
CA ILE A 10 14.85 -11.45 13.35
C ILE A 10 14.03 -12.72 13.13
N VAL A 11 13.53 -13.31 14.23
CA VAL A 11 12.58 -14.40 14.16
C VAL A 11 11.18 -13.81 14.00
N ILE A 12 10.60 -13.97 12.82
CA ILE A 12 9.27 -13.45 12.50
C ILE A 12 8.22 -14.30 13.23
N GLN A 13 7.49 -13.69 14.16
CA GLN A 13 6.40 -14.37 14.89
C GLN A 13 5.06 -14.17 14.18
N THR A 14 4.77 -12.94 13.76
CA THR A 14 3.57 -12.57 13.02
C THR A 14 3.92 -11.52 11.97
N VAL A 15 3.06 -11.43 10.94
CA VAL A 15 3.11 -10.38 9.94
C VAL A 15 1.73 -9.75 9.88
N GLU A 16 1.68 -8.43 10.09
CA GLU A 16 0.45 -7.65 9.98
C GLU A 16 0.61 -6.67 8.82
N ALA A 17 -0.31 -6.75 7.86
CA ALA A 17 -0.37 -5.82 6.74
C ALA A 17 -1.45 -4.76 7.03
N LEU A 18 -1.09 -3.49 6.89
CA LEU A 18 -2.02 -2.37 7.06
C LEU A 18 -2.20 -1.66 5.72
N ALA A 19 -3.46 -1.41 5.36
CA ALA A 19 -3.81 -0.75 4.12
C ALA A 19 -4.86 0.34 4.35
N LYS A 20 -4.67 1.49 3.70
CA LYS A 20 -5.59 2.63 3.75
C LYS A 20 -5.95 3.07 2.34
N PHE A 21 -7.13 2.68 1.90
CA PHE A 21 -7.65 2.89 0.55
C PHE A 21 -8.82 3.87 0.52
N SER A 22 -8.85 4.81 1.46
CA SER A 22 -10.00 5.70 1.65
C SER A 22 -11.33 4.93 1.81
N GLN A 23 -11.28 3.73 2.42
CA GLN A 23 -12.46 2.85 2.56
C GLN A 23 -13.63 3.47 3.34
N GLU A 24 -13.36 4.47 4.18
CA GLU A 24 -14.35 5.19 4.99
C GLU A 24 -15.07 6.33 4.23
N ARG A 25 -14.62 6.66 3.02
CA ARG A 25 -15.23 7.73 2.21
C ARG A 25 -16.41 7.22 1.38
N PRO A 26 -17.35 8.09 0.99
CA PRO A 26 -18.40 7.75 0.03
C PRO A 26 -17.81 7.17 -1.27
N GLU A 27 -18.56 6.27 -1.88
CA GLU A 27 -18.14 5.54 -3.08
C GLU A 27 -17.77 6.46 -4.25
N ALA A 28 -18.55 7.53 -4.49
CA ALA A 28 -18.27 8.52 -5.52
C ALA A 28 -16.92 9.23 -5.30
N ASP A 29 -16.62 9.59 -4.05
CA ASP A 29 -15.36 10.24 -3.68
C ASP A 29 -14.19 9.28 -3.85
N ARG A 30 -14.37 8.02 -3.46
CA ARG A 30 -13.35 6.98 -3.63
C ARG A 30 -13.08 6.69 -5.11
N ALA A 31 -14.11 6.60 -5.95
CA ALA A 31 -13.96 6.44 -7.40
C ALA A 31 -13.22 7.62 -8.03
N ALA A 32 -13.50 8.85 -7.59
CA ALA A 32 -12.79 10.05 -8.04
C ALA A 32 -11.29 10.00 -7.68
N VAL A 33 -10.96 9.55 -6.46
CA VAL A 33 -9.57 9.38 -6.01
C VAL A 33 -8.85 8.31 -6.84
N ILE A 34 -9.47 7.15 -7.08
CA ILE A 34 -8.87 6.08 -7.89
C ILE A 34 -8.54 6.60 -9.30
N ARG A 35 -9.47 7.33 -9.94
CA ARG A 35 -9.24 7.91 -11.26
C ARG A 35 -8.08 8.90 -11.25
N ALA A 36 -8.03 9.81 -10.28
CA ALA A 36 -6.96 10.81 -10.18
C ALA A 36 -5.58 10.16 -9.99
N LEU A 37 -5.49 9.10 -9.19
CA LEU A 37 -4.24 8.36 -8.97
C LEU A 37 -3.81 7.55 -10.20
N ALA A 38 -4.76 6.97 -10.95
CA ALA A 38 -4.46 6.22 -12.17
C ALA A 38 -3.86 7.10 -13.29
N GLU A 39 -4.19 8.38 -13.31
CA GLU A 39 -3.67 9.37 -14.27
C GLU A 39 -2.34 10.02 -13.80
N SER A 40 -1.83 9.66 -12.62
CA SER A 40 -0.59 10.23 -12.08
C SER A 40 0.63 9.81 -12.90
N PRO A 41 1.62 10.72 -13.11
CA PRO A 41 2.89 10.36 -13.73
C PRO A 41 3.75 9.45 -12.84
N ARG A 42 3.42 9.32 -11.55
CA ARG A 42 4.17 8.50 -10.59
C ARG A 42 3.71 7.05 -10.62
N ASP A 43 4.66 6.14 -10.67
CA ASP A 43 4.40 4.70 -10.75
C ASP A 43 3.70 4.20 -9.48
N GLU A 44 4.06 4.73 -8.32
CA GLU A 44 3.49 4.35 -7.03
C GLU A 44 2.01 4.73 -6.91
N ASP A 45 1.63 5.90 -7.44
CA ASP A 45 0.24 6.35 -7.43
C ASP A 45 -0.63 5.46 -8.33
N ARG A 46 -0.10 5.07 -9.50
CA ARG A 46 -0.82 4.15 -10.40
C ARG A 46 -0.93 2.75 -9.81
N ALA A 47 0.10 2.26 -9.12
CA ALA A 47 0.06 1.00 -8.39
C ALA A 47 -0.98 1.03 -7.27
N LEU A 48 -1.02 2.11 -6.49
CA LEU A 48 -2.02 2.31 -5.44
C LEU A 48 -3.45 2.35 -6.02
N ALA A 49 -3.66 3.05 -7.15
CA ALA A 49 -4.97 3.08 -7.82
C ALA A 49 -5.45 1.68 -8.20
N ALA A 50 -4.55 0.83 -8.71
CA ALA A 50 -4.86 -0.56 -9.06
C ALA A 50 -5.23 -1.39 -7.83
N GLU A 51 -4.49 -1.27 -6.73
CA GLU A 51 -4.81 -1.96 -5.46
C GLU A 51 -6.16 -1.50 -4.88
N MET A 52 -6.40 -0.19 -4.86
CA MET A 52 -7.68 0.38 -4.41
C MET A 52 -8.84 -0.15 -5.26
N ALA A 53 -8.68 -0.23 -6.59
CA ALA A 53 -9.70 -0.74 -7.49
C ALA A 53 -9.95 -2.25 -7.33
N ALA A 54 -8.93 -3.03 -6.98
CA ALA A 54 -9.05 -4.47 -6.70
C ALA A 54 -9.81 -4.71 -5.39
N HIS A 55 -9.48 -3.96 -4.34
CA HIS A 55 -10.17 -4.04 -3.05
C HIS A 55 -11.63 -3.56 -3.08
N TYR A 56 -11.99 -2.72 -4.05
CA TYR A 56 -13.35 -2.22 -4.20
C TYR A 56 -14.33 -3.24 -4.83
N ARG A 57 -13.84 -4.26 -5.54
CA ARG A 57 -14.69 -5.28 -6.18
C ARG A 57 -14.97 -6.51 -5.29
N GLN A 58 -14.39 -6.54 -4.10
CA GLN A 58 -14.63 -7.57 -3.08
C GLN A 58 -15.74 -7.11 -2.14
#